data_AF-A0A917EMR9-F1
#
_entry.id   AF-A0A917EMR9-F1
#
_cell.length_a   1.000
_cell.length_b   1.000
_cell.length_c   1.000
_cell.angle_alpha   90.00
_cell.angle_beta   90.00
_cell.angle_gamma   90.00
#
_symmetry.space_group_name_H-M   'P 1'
#
loop_
_entity.id
_entity.type
_entity.pdbx_description
1 polymer ?
#
loop_
_entity_poly.entity_id
_entity_poly.type
_entity_poly.pdbx_seq_one_letter_code
_entity_poly.pdbx_strand_id
1 'polypeptide(L)'
;MSAHFDLDDDFYANTFTEEDQAAFEAEPESPRKFLIAWALALFLGPIGAQRYYLGLIPTALTKTFLFGCAAVFVVLDNVNVSLLFMGVVTAWTIVDLFLLLSGTMRDQHEMRLTGFQKFAGPCAAITVMVLVGFLITALVMGTSSGVTDG
;
A
#
# COMPACT_ATOMS: atom_id res chain seq x y z
N MET A 1 -8.60 -58.31 -5.73
CA MET A 1 -9.43 -57.11 -5.46
C MET A 1 -8.49 -55.92 -5.51
N SER A 2 -8.25 -55.39 -6.71
CA SER A 2 -7.41 -54.21 -6.91
C SER A 2 -8.25 -52.99 -6.59
N ALA A 3 -7.86 -52.23 -5.57
CA ALA A 3 -8.47 -50.95 -5.25
C ALA A 3 -8.23 -50.00 -6.43
N HIS A 4 -9.29 -49.73 -7.18
CA HIS A 4 -9.32 -48.70 -8.21
C HIS A 4 -9.54 -47.38 -7.46
N PHE A 5 -8.44 -46.68 -7.16
CA PHE A 5 -8.50 -45.32 -6.64
C PHE A 5 -8.67 -44.39 -7.85
N ASP A 6 -9.86 -43.83 -8.03
CA ASP A 6 -10.12 -42.76 -9.00
C ASP A 6 -9.48 -41.47 -8.47
N LEU A 7 -8.22 -41.24 -8.86
CA LEU A 7 -7.43 -40.07 -8.47
C LEU A 7 -7.74 -38.83 -9.34
N ASP A 8 -8.70 -38.92 -10.26
CA ASP A 8 -8.95 -37.88 -11.27
C ASP A 8 -10.06 -36.90 -10.87
N ASP A 9 -11.01 -37.29 -9.99
CA ASP A 9 -12.08 -36.41 -9.50
C ASP A 9 -11.71 -35.64 -8.22
N ASP A 10 -10.85 -36.20 -7.35
CA ASP A 10 -10.40 -35.55 -6.11
C ASP A 10 -9.22 -34.58 -6.31
N PHE A 11 -8.47 -34.69 -7.42
CA PHE A 11 -7.31 -33.82 -7.70
C PHE A 11 -7.65 -32.56 -8.53
N TYR A 12 -8.86 -32.47 -9.08
CA TYR A 12 -9.39 -31.26 -9.74
C TYR A 12 -10.51 -30.60 -8.95
N ALA A 13 -10.51 -30.77 -7.63
CA ALA A 13 -11.32 -29.97 -6.74
C ALA A 13 -11.01 -28.48 -6.98
N ASN A 14 -11.96 -27.76 -7.57
CA ASN A 14 -12.00 -26.32 -7.51
C ASN A 14 -11.99 -25.96 -6.01
N THR A 15 -10.85 -25.46 -5.53
CA THR A 15 -10.63 -25.10 -4.12
C THR A 15 -11.45 -23.88 -3.68
N PHE A 16 -12.32 -23.39 -4.57
CA PHE A 16 -13.36 -22.43 -4.30
C PHE A 16 -14.71 -23.12 -4.53
N THR A 17 -15.24 -23.74 -3.49
CA THR A 17 -16.59 -24.31 -3.52
C THR A 17 -17.64 -23.19 -3.57
N GLU A 18 -18.86 -23.49 -4.01
CA GLU A 18 -19.96 -22.50 -3.98
C GLU A 18 -20.22 -22.00 -2.54
N GLU A 19 -19.92 -22.82 -1.54
CA GLU A 19 -19.96 -22.45 -0.12
C GLU A 19 -18.86 -21.45 0.24
N ASP A 20 -17.63 -21.63 -0.28
CA ASP A 20 -16.54 -20.66 -0.10
C ASP A 20 -16.88 -19.33 -0.79
N GLN A 21 -17.52 -19.38 -1.96
CA GLN A 21 -17.97 -18.20 -2.67
C GLN A 21 -19.08 -17.46 -1.90
N ALA A 22 -20.06 -18.19 -1.38
CA ALA A 22 -21.11 -17.62 -0.55
C ALA A 22 -20.57 -17.06 0.78
N ALA A 23 -19.58 -17.72 1.38
CA ALA A 23 -18.89 -17.22 2.57
C ALA A 23 -18.08 -15.94 2.29
N PHE A 24 -17.48 -15.84 1.09
CA PHE A 24 -16.77 -14.63 0.64
C PHE A 24 -17.72 -13.45 0.38
N GLU A 25 -18.90 -13.72 -0.18
CA GLU A 25 -19.94 -12.72 -0.46
C GLU A 25 -20.70 -12.29 0.79
N ALA A 26 -20.80 -13.18 1.79
CA ALA A 26 -21.42 -12.90 3.08
C ALA A 26 -20.48 -12.21 4.08
N GLU A 27 -19.19 -12.05 3.76
CA GLU A 27 -18.24 -11.35 4.64
C GLU A 27 -18.67 -9.88 4.78
N PRO A 28 -18.87 -9.38 6.02
CA PRO A 28 -19.32 -8.01 6.23
C PRO A 28 -18.32 -7.02 5.65
N GLU A 29 -18.75 -6.22 4.69
CA GLU A 29 -17.93 -5.15 4.12
C GLU A 29 -17.74 -4.03 5.15
N SER A 30 -16.50 -3.56 5.31
CA SER A 30 -16.21 -2.41 6.17
C SER A 30 -16.89 -1.16 5.60
N PRO A 31 -17.52 -0.30 6.43
CA PRO A 31 -18.06 0.99 6.00
C PRO A 31 -16.99 1.95 5.45
N ARG A 32 -15.71 1.62 5.60
CA ARG A 32 -14.56 2.37 5.07
C ARG A 32 -14.40 2.09 3.57
N LYS A 33 -14.28 3.16 2.77
CA LYS A 33 -14.17 3.06 1.31
C LYS A 33 -12.71 2.87 0.90
N PHE A 34 -12.44 1.86 0.07
CA PHE A 34 -11.10 1.59 -0.48
C PHE A 34 -10.50 2.82 -1.19
N LEU A 35 -11.31 3.50 -2.01
CA LEU A 35 -10.87 4.66 -2.79
C LEU A 35 -10.40 5.82 -1.89
N ILE A 36 -11.06 6.02 -0.74
CA ILE A 36 -10.64 7.03 0.24
C ILE A 36 -9.31 6.64 0.87
N ALA A 37 -9.16 5.37 1.27
CA ALA A 37 -7.92 4.86 1.84
C ALA A 37 -6.75 4.98 0.83
N TRP A 38 -6.98 4.63 -0.44
CA TRP A 38 -6.01 4.79 -1.52
C TRP A 38 -5.65 6.25 -1.80
N ALA A 39 -6.64 7.16 -1.86
CA ALA A 39 -6.37 8.58 -2.06
C ALA A 39 -5.54 9.16 -0.90
N LEU A 40 -5.88 8.80 0.34
CA LEU A 40 -5.10 9.18 1.52
C LEU A 40 -3.68 8.59 1.49
N ALA A 41 -3.52 7.38 0.95
CA ALA A 41 -2.22 6.75 0.75
C ALA A 41 -1.35 7.52 -0.25
N LEU A 42 -1.95 7.95 -1.36
CA LEU A 42 -1.23 8.61 -2.45
C LEU A 42 -0.79 10.02 -2.05
N PHE A 43 -1.71 10.81 -1.46
CA PHE A 43 -1.44 12.22 -1.15
C PHE A 43 -0.85 12.45 0.25
N LEU A 44 -1.30 11.69 1.25
CA LEU A 44 -0.85 11.80 2.65
C LEU A 44 -0.08 10.54 3.10
N GLY A 45 0.49 9.81 2.15
CA GLY A 45 1.31 8.63 2.38
C GLY A 45 2.48 8.86 3.33
N PRO A 46 3.33 9.89 3.14
CA PRO A 46 4.47 10.17 4.02
C PRO A 46 4.07 10.45 5.47
N ILE A 47 2.91 11.06 5.67
CA ILE A 47 2.35 11.36 6.99
C ILE A 47 1.66 10.12 7.60
N GLY A 48 1.16 9.19 6.77
CA GLY A 48 0.50 7.97 7.24
C GLY A 48 -1.01 8.07 7.43
N ALA A 49 -1.68 9.05 6.81
CA ALA A 49 -3.14 9.27 6.96
C ALA A 49 -4.00 8.04 6.62
N GLN A 50 -3.58 7.24 5.65
CA GLN A 50 -4.26 5.98 5.33
C GLN A 50 -4.36 5.02 6.53
N ARG A 51 -3.33 4.95 7.38
CA ARG A 51 -3.29 4.06 8.54
C ARG A 51 -4.10 4.61 9.70
N TYR A 52 -4.18 5.93 9.84
CA TYR A 52 -5.14 6.55 10.75
C TYR A 52 -6.58 6.24 10.33
N TYR A 53 -6.86 6.21 9.02
CA TYR A 53 -8.19 5.87 8.50
C TYR A 53 -8.57 4.40 8.72
N LEU A 54 -7.59 3.48 8.63
CA LEU A 54 -7.74 2.04 8.87
C LEU A 54 -7.68 1.63 10.35
N GLY A 55 -7.57 2.58 11.28
CA GLY A 55 -7.48 2.29 12.72
C GLY A 55 -6.12 1.73 13.18
N LEU A 56 -5.11 1.69 12.30
CA LEU A 56 -3.74 1.26 12.58
C LEU A 56 -2.93 2.40 13.24
N ILE A 57 -3.44 2.91 14.37
CA ILE A 57 -2.87 4.04 15.12
C ILE A 57 -1.38 3.85 15.48
N PRO A 58 -0.89 2.69 15.98
CA PRO A 58 0.48 2.60 16.46
C PRO A 58 1.49 2.83 15.34
N THR A 59 1.30 2.20 14.19
CA THR A 59 2.22 2.32 13.05
C THR A 59 2.04 3.64 12.30
N ALA A 60 0.85 4.25 12.37
CA ALA A 60 0.62 5.60 11.86
C ALA A 60 1.41 6.65 12.65
N LEU A 61 1.37 6.57 13.99
CA LEU A 61 2.14 7.48 14.85
C LEU A 61 3.64 7.37 14.63
N THR A 62 4.19 6.15 14.49
CA THR A 62 5.61 5.96 14.18
C THR A 62 6.01 6.69 12.91
N LYS A 63 5.18 6.61 11.86
CA LYS A 63 5.44 7.24 10.58
C LYS A 63 5.36 8.77 10.65
N THR A 64 4.31 9.30 11.28
CA THR A 64 4.16 10.75 11.51
C THR A 64 5.32 11.30 12.32
N PHE A 65 5.77 10.57 13.34
CA PHE A 65 6.91 10.96 14.16
C PHE A 65 8.20 10.99 13.35
N LEU A 66 8.48 9.97 12.53
CA LEU A 66 9.65 9.94 11.64
C LEU A 66 9.62 11.10 10.63
N PHE A 67 8.46 11.40 10.05
CA PHE A 67 8.29 12.53 9.15
C PHE A 67 8.49 13.88 9.87
N GLY A 68 7.96 14.02 11.09
CA GLY A 68 8.18 15.20 11.93
C GLY A 68 9.65 15.40 12.31
N CYS A 69 10.36 14.33 12.69
CA CYS A 69 11.79 14.36 12.93
C CYS A 69 12.56 14.79 11.68
N ALA A 70 12.25 14.22 10.52
CA ALA A 70 12.88 14.63 9.26
C ALA A 70 12.73 16.13 9.02
N ALA A 71 11.52 16.68 9.18
CA ALA A 71 11.25 18.11 9.04
C ALA A 71 12.02 18.97 10.05
N VAL A 72 12.10 18.55 11.32
CA VAL A 72 12.91 19.26 12.34
C VAL A 72 14.40 19.25 11.95
N PHE A 73 14.94 18.11 11.49
CA PHE A 73 16.33 18.03 11.03
C PHE A 73 16.60 18.90 9.80
N VAL A 74 15.62 19.13 8.91
CA VAL A 74 15.72 20.14 7.83
C VAL A 74 15.89 21.53 8.41
N VAL A 75 15.08 21.92 9.40
CA VAL A 75 15.14 23.25 10.01
C VAL A 75 16.44 23.48 10.77
N LEU A 76 17.04 22.42 11.32
CA LEU A 76 18.33 22.46 12.00
C LEU A 76 19.53 22.39 11.02
N ASP A 77 19.34 22.63 9.73
CA ASP A 77 20.36 22.55 8.65
C ASP A 77 21.05 21.17 8.53
N ASN A 78 20.47 20.12 9.13
CA ASN A 78 20.97 18.76 9.09
C ASN A 78 20.34 17.96 7.93
N VAL A 79 20.60 18.43 6.70
CA VAL A 79 20.04 17.88 5.47
C VAL A 79 20.37 16.40 5.26
N ASN A 80 21.58 15.96 5.60
CA ASN A 80 22.01 14.56 5.45
C ASN A 80 21.15 13.59 6.27
N VAL A 81 20.84 13.96 7.52
CA VAL A 81 20.02 13.14 8.42
C VAL A 81 18.57 13.16 7.95
N SER A 82 18.07 14.33 7.55
CA SER A 82 16.72 14.45 6.99
C SER A 82 16.51 13.56 5.76
N LEU A 83 17.47 13.51 4.84
CA LEU A 83 17.39 12.67 3.63
C LEU A 83 17.27 11.18 3.96
N LEU A 84 17.99 10.70 4.99
CA LEU A 84 17.86 9.32 5.46
C LEU A 84 16.45 9.03 5.98
N PHE A 85 15.91 9.90 6.84
CA PHE A 85 14.55 9.73 7.38
C PHE A 85 13.48 9.84 6.28
N MET A 86 13.59 10.81 5.38
CA MET A 86 12.68 10.98 4.24
C MET A 86 12.74 9.78 3.30
N GLY A 87 13.92 9.22 3.06
CA GLY A 87 14.09 7.99 2.29
C GLY A 87 13.37 6.81 2.93
N VAL A 88 13.54 6.61 4.23
CA VAL A 88 12.84 5.54 4.99
C VAL A 88 11.32 5.73 4.95
N VAL A 89 10.82 6.94 5.20
CA VAL A 89 9.38 7.25 5.16
C VAL A 89 8.80 7.06 3.76
N THR A 90 9.56 7.41 2.73
CA THR A 90 9.15 7.25 1.33
C THR A 90 9.11 5.77 0.93
N ALA A 91 10.16 5.01 1.25
CA ALA A 91 10.18 3.56 1.03
C ALA A 91 9.01 2.88 1.77
N TRP A 92 8.77 3.26 3.03
CA TRP A 92 7.61 2.77 3.80
C TRP A 92 6.30 3.09 3.08
N THR A 93 6.13 4.30 2.55
CA THR A 93 4.94 4.72 1.80
C THR A 93 4.70 3.89 0.54
N ILE A 94 5.77 3.51 -0.17
CA ILE A 94 5.66 2.66 -1.37
C ILE A 94 5.20 1.25 -0.99
N VAL A 95 5.80 0.65 0.04
CA VAL A 95 5.38 -0.66 0.57
C VAL A 95 3.93 -0.62 1.02
N ASP A 96 3.54 0.43 1.72
CA ASP A 96 2.18 0.68 2.17
C ASP A 96 1.18 0.72 1.00
N LEU A 97 1.51 1.42 -0.09
CA LEU A 97 0.68 1.48 -1.28
C LEU A 97 0.52 0.11 -1.94
N PHE A 98 1.60 -0.68 -1.99
CA PHE A 98 1.55 -2.05 -2.49
C PHE A 98 0.65 -2.95 -1.64
N LEU A 99 0.79 -2.89 -0.30
CA LEU A 99 -0.05 -3.66 0.63
C LEU A 99 -1.53 -3.27 0.55
N LEU A 100 -1.82 -1.99 0.34
CA LEU A 100 -3.17 -1.50 0.16
C LEU A 100 -3.77 -1.98 -1.17
N LEU A 101 -3.01 -1.90 -2.26
CA LEU A 101 -3.44 -2.38 -3.58
C LEU A 101 -3.58 -3.90 -3.66
N SER A 102 -2.73 -4.65 -2.94
CA SER A 102 -2.82 -6.10 -2.81
C SER A 102 -4.03 -6.57 -1.98
N GLY A 103 -4.76 -5.64 -1.34
CA GLY A 103 -5.89 -5.96 -0.48
C GLY A 103 -5.49 -6.61 0.85
N THR A 104 -4.20 -6.60 1.20
CA THR A 104 -3.67 -7.15 2.45
C THR A 104 -3.97 -6.25 3.64
N MET A 105 -4.13 -4.93 3.42
CA MET A 105 -4.55 -4.02 4.47
C MET A 105 -6.05 -4.17 4.77
N ARG A 106 -6.34 -4.92 5.84
CA ARG A 106 -7.68 -5.02 6.45
C ARG A 106 -7.90 -3.88 7.45
N ASP A 107 -9.16 -3.54 7.70
CA ASP A 107 -9.56 -2.58 8.74
C ASP A 107 -9.33 -3.17 10.14
N GLN A 108 -9.43 -2.36 11.20
CA GLN A 108 -9.30 -2.77 12.60
C GLN A 108 -10.21 -3.95 13.01
N HIS A 109 -11.28 -4.17 12.25
CA HIS A 109 -12.26 -5.24 12.47
C HIS A 109 -12.05 -6.44 11.52
N GLU A 110 -10.87 -6.55 10.89
CA GLU A 110 -10.51 -7.55 9.87
C GLU A 110 -11.40 -7.59 8.61
N MET A 111 -12.33 -6.64 8.51
CA MET A 111 -13.25 -6.50 7.38
C MET A 111 -12.53 -5.95 6.15
N ARG A 112 -12.97 -6.41 4.97
CA ARG A 112 -12.50 -5.92 3.68
C ARG A 112 -13.09 -4.53 3.40
N LEU A 113 -12.30 -3.67 2.76
CA LEU A 113 -12.75 -2.33 2.38
C LEU A 113 -13.80 -2.41 1.28
N THR A 114 -14.93 -1.70 1.47
CA THR A 114 -16.00 -1.62 0.47
C THR A 114 -15.45 -1.14 -0.88
N GLY A 115 -15.80 -1.85 -1.96
CA GLY A 115 -15.50 -1.47 -3.34
C GLY A 115 -14.07 -1.82 -3.83
N PHE A 116 -13.32 -2.63 -3.08
CA PHE A 116 -11.99 -3.10 -3.48
C PHE A 116 -12.00 -3.77 -4.87
N GLN A 117 -12.87 -4.75 -5.10
CA GLN A 117 -12.92 -5.50 -6.36
C GLN A 117 -13.20 -4.62 -7.59
N LYS A 118 -13.93 -3.51 -7.41
CA LYS A 118 -14.29 -2.59 -8.48
C LYS A 118 -13.15 -1.62 -8.85
N PHE A 119 -12.38 -1.18 -7.87
CA PHE A 119 -11.42 -0.08 -8.06
C PHE A 119 -9.94 -0.49 -7.92
N ALA A 120 -9.63 -1.71 -7.46
CA ALA A 120 -8.25 -2.16 -7.26
C ALA A 120 -7.40 -2.08 -8.54
N GLY A 121 -7.92 -2.55 -9.68
CA GLY A 121 -7.21 -2.50 -10.98
C GLY A 121 -6.89 -1.07 -11.44
N PRO A 122 -7.88 -0.17 -11.58
CA PRO A 122 -7.64 1.23 -11.95
C PRO A 122 -6.72 1.97 -10.98
N CYS A 123 -6.90 1.79 -9.67
CA CYS A 123 -6.06 2.42 -8.66
C CYS A 123 -4.60 1.93 -8.74
N ALA A 124 -4.37 0.64 -9.00
CA ALA A 124 -3.03 0.10 -9.18
C ALA A 124 -2.33 0.71 -10.40
N ALA A 125 -3.03 0.81 -11.53
CA ALA A 125 -2.49 1.44 -12.74
C ALA A 125 -2.09 2.90 -12.50
N ILE A 126 -2.94 3.68 -11.80
CA ILE A 126 -2.65 5.08 -11.48
C ILE A 126 -1.44 5.17 -10.54
N THR A 127 -1.36 4.33 -9.50
CA THR A 127 -0.21 4.29 -8.60
C THR A 127 1.08 4.02 -9.35
N VAL A 128 1.10 3.00 -10.23
CA VAL A 128 2.29 2.67 -11.02
C VAL A 128 2.69 3.85 -11.90
N MET A 129 1.74 4.49 -12.57
CA MET A 129 2.01 5.67 -13.40
C MET A 129 2.61 6.83 -12.59
N VAL A 130 2.09 7.08 -11.39
CA VAL A 130 2.60 8.11 -10.47
C VAL A 130 4.03 7.79 -10.00
N LEU A 131 4.30 6.53 -9.62
CA LEU A 131 5.64 6.11 -9.20
C LEU A 131 6.66 6.21 -10.34
N VAL A 132 6.27 5.84 -11.56
CA VAL A 132 7.09 6.03 -12.76
C VAL A 132 7.35 7.52 -13.00
N GLY A 133 6.33 8.38 -12.85
CA GLY A 133 6.50 9.83 -12.95
C GLY A 133 7.49 10.39 -11.92
N PHE A 134 7.41 9.93 -10.66
CA PHE A 134 8.38 10.30 -9.63
C PHE A 134 9.79 9.81 -9.95
N LEU A 135 9.94 8.57 -10.46
CA LEU A 135 11.23 8.02 -10.87
C LEU A 135 11.86 8.86 -11.99
N ILE A 136 11.09 9.23 -13.01
CA ILE A 136 11.55 10.08 -14.11
C ILE A 136 11.97 11.46 -13.58
N THR A 137 11.16 12.06 -12.69
CA THR A 137 11.46 13.35 -12.08
C THR A 137 12.77 13.30 -11.28
N ALA A 138 12.96 12.24 -10.49
CA ALA A 138 14.19 12.01 -9.73
C ALA A 138 15.41 11.83 -10.66
N LEU A 139 15.25 11.08 -11.76
CA LEU A 139 16.30 10.91 -12.76
C LEU A 139 16.71 12.23 -13.40
N VAL A 140 15.74 13.07 -13.79
CA VAL A 140 16.00 14.39 -14.39
C VAL A 140 16.73 15.29 -13.39
N MET A 141 16.25 15.38 -12.15
CA MET A 141 16.91 16.18 -11.10
C MET A 141 18.33 15.68 -10.79
N GLY A 142 18.55 14.37 -10.84
CA GLY A 142 19.88 13.77 -10.67
C GLY A 142 20.87 14.19 -11.75
N THR A 143 20.41 14.37 -13.00
CA THR A 143 21.29 14.83 -14.10
C THR A 143 21.61 16.32 -14.05
N SER A 144 20.70 17.17 -13.53
CA SER A 144 20.93 18.62 -13.45
C SER A 144 21.96 19.03 -12.39
N SER A 145 22.15 18.22 -11.34
CA SER A 145 23.12 18.50 -10.26
C SER A 145 24.59 18.30 -10.67
N GLY A 146 24.85 17.74 -11.86
CA GLY A 146 26.20 17.52 -12.39
C GLY A 146 26.75 18.63 -13.30
N VAL A 147 26.02 19.73 -13.51
CA VAL A 147 26.34 20.79 -14.50
C VAL A 147 26.82 22.11 -13.84
N THR A 148 27.23 22.11 -12.57
CA THR A 148 27.66 23.33 -11.86
C THR A 148 29.17 23.44 -11.57
N ASP A 149 30.02 22.66 -12.23
CA ASP A 149 31.48 22.84 -12.18
C ASP A 149 32.02 23.30 -13.55
N GLY A 150 31.89 24.59 -13.85
CA GLY A 150 32.44 25.26 -15.03
C GLY A 150 32.63 26.75 -14.80
#